data_AF-A0AAC8ZLM4-F1
#
_entry.id   AF-A0AAC8ZLM4-F1
#
_cell.length_a   1.000
_cell.length_b   1.000
_cell.length_c   1.000
_cell.angle_alpha   90.00
_cell.angle_beta   90.00
_cell.angle_gamma   90.00
#
_symmetry.space_group_name_H-M   'P 1'
#
loop_
_entity.id
_entity.type
_entity.pdbx_description
1 polymer ?
#
loop_
_entity_poly.entity_id
_entity_poly.type
_entity_poly.pdbx_seq_one_letter_code
_entity_poly.pdbx_strand_id
1 'polypeptide(L)' 'MNLPLSRVELLPYITIAGIHEFMDNNDASINGAHTFNNAINTSGMRYGAGLGTKFSKQLSGNVNVDYIRSKDTEQK' A
#
# COMPACT_ATOMS: atom_id res chain seq x y z
N MET A 1 -5.51 36.56 21.76
CA MET A 1 -4.66 36.30 20.58
C MET A 1 -5.55 35.60 19.56
N ASN A 2 -5.94 36.29 18.49
CA ASN A 2 -6.91 35.79 17.52
C ASN A 2 -6.11 35.09 16.41
N LEU A 3 -6.13 33.75 16.36
CA LEU A 3 -5.44 33.02 15.30
C LEU A 3 -6.22 33.28 14.00
N PRO A 4 -5.58 33.85 12.94
CA PRO A 4 -6.24 33.95 11.65
C PRO A 4 -6.61 32.53 11.22
N LEU A 5 -7.85 32.32 10.78
CA LEU A 5 -8.31 31.04 10.25
C LEU A 5 -7.49 30.71 9.00
N SER A 6 -6.32 30.12 9.19
CA SER A 6 -5.52 29.51 8.13
C SER A 6 -6.42 28.49 7.45
N ARG A 7 -6.78 28.77 6.19
CA ARG A 7 -7.70 27.96 5.40
C ARG A 7 -7.12 26.55 5.26
N VAL A 8 -7.65 25.62 6.04
CA VAL A 8 -7.35 24.20 5.90
C VAL A 8 -8.20 23.66 4.75
N GLU A 9 -7.56 23.19 3.68
CA GLU A 9 -8.27 22.51 2.58
C GLU A 9 -8.37 21.03 2.90
N LEU A 10 -9.58 20.48 2.84
CA LEU A 10 -9.86 19.06 2.98
C LEU A 10 -10.14 18.45 1.61
N LEU A 11 -9.45 17.35 1.30
CA LEU A 11 -9.47 16.69 0.00
C LEU A 11 -9.81 15.21 0.21
N PRO A 12 -11.10 14.84 0.26
CA PRO A 12 -11.50 13.43 0.34
C PRO A 12 -11.23 12.74 -1.00
N TYR A 13 -10.76 11.48 -0.96
CA TYR A 13 -10.54 10.67 -2.16
C TYR A 13 -10.75 9.17 -1.88
N ILE A 14 -10.97 8.42 -2.96
CA ILE A 14 -10.99 6.95 -2.97
C ILE A 14 -9.89 6.44 -3.89
N THR A 15 -9.36 5.27 -3.58
CA THR A 15 -8.26 4.62 -4.32
C THR A 15 -8.68 3.21 -4.69
N ILE A 16 -8.42 2.82 -5.94
CA ILE A 16 -8.59 1.45 -6.41
C ILE A 16 -7.33 1.09 -7.21
N ALA A 17 -6.65 0.01 -6.84
CA ALA A 17 -5.42 -0.42 -7.49
C ALA A 17 -5.36 -1.95 -7.62
N GLY A 18 -4.90 -2.43 -8.78
CA GLY A 18 -4.53 -3.84 -8.98
C GLY A 18 -3.10 -4.06 -8.51
N ILE A 19 -2.88 -5.10 -7.72
CA ILE A 19 -1.56 -5.53 -7.26
C ILE A 19 -1.26 -6.85 -7.96
N HIS A 20 -0.10 -6.96 -8.59
CA HIS A 20 0.40 -8.21 -9.12
C HIS A 20 1.85 -8.35 -8.71
N GLU A 21 2.13 -9.38 -7.92
CA GLU A 21 3.47 -9.72 -7.44
C GLU A 21 4.01 -10.90 -8.24
N PHE A 22 5.10 -10.67 -8.95
CA PHE A 22 5.92 -11.71 -9.57
C PHE A 22 7.20 -11.85 -8.74
N MET A 23 7.33 -12.91 -7.97
CA MET A 23 8.64 -13.36 -7.48
C MET A 23 8.94 -14.72 -8.11
N ASP A 24 9.92 -14.72 -9.01
CA ASP A 24 10.46 -15.92 -9.64
C ASP A 24 11.87 -16.15 -9.12
N ASN A 25 12.24 -17.41 -8.90
CA ASN A 25 13.60 -17.83 -8.56
C ASN A 25 14.14 -17.27 -7.21
N ASN A 26 13.29 -17.17 -6.19
CA ASN A 26 13.73 -16.79 -4.84
C ASN A 26 14.27 -18.02 -4.08
N ASP A 27 15.59 -18.21 -4.13
CA ASP A 27 16.29 -19.26 -3.38
C ASP A 27 16.38 -18.90 -1.90
N ALA A 28 15.44 -19.41 -1.11
CA ALA A 28 15.54 -19.36 0.35
C ALA A 28 16.29 -20.60 0.85
N SER A 29 17.51 -20.40 1.34
CA SER A 29 18.26 -21.46 2.03
C SER A 29 18.00 -21.41 3.54
N ILE A 30 17.33 -22.44 4.07
CA ILE A 30 17.20 -22.62 5.52
C ILE A 30 18.27 -23.61 5.98
N ASN A 31 19.14 -23.16 6.88
CA ASN A 31 20.21 -23.95 7.51
C ASN A 31 21.19 -24.64 6.52
N GLY A 32 21.38 -24.10 5.32
CA GLY A 32 22.40 -24.58 4.36
C GLY A 32 22.18 -26.01 3.82
N ALA A 33 21.06 -26.66 4.13
CA ALA A 33 20.74 -28.02 3.71
C ALA A 33 19.53 -28.13 2.77
N HIS A 34 18.65 -27.11 2.76
CA HIS A 34 17.43 -27.11 1.96
C HIS A 34 17.32 -25.82 1.16
N THR A 35 17.39 -25.94 -0.16
CA THR A 35 17.09 -24.86 -1.11
C THR A 35 15.62 -24.97 -1.47
N PHE A 36 14.82 -23.99 -1.06
CA PHE A 36 13.43 -23.87 -1.49
C PHE A 36 13.40 -22.88 -2.66
N ASN A 37 13.04 -23.37 -3.85
CA ASN A 37 12.70 -22.49 -4.96
C ASN A 37 11.22 -22.11 -4.82
N ASN A 38 10.97 -20.87 -4.43
CA ASN A 38 9.63 -20.39 -4.14
C ASN A 38 9.21 -19.42 -5.24
N ALA A 39 8.35 -19.85 -6.16
CA ALA A 39 7.68 -18.99 -7.15
C ALA A 39 6.40 -18.40 -6.54
N ILE A 40 6.40 -17.13 -6.08
CA ILE A 40 5.18 -16.47 -5.56
C ILE A 40 4.51 -15.77 -6.73
N ASN A 41 3.33 -16.24 -7.11
CA ASN A 41 2.45 -15.54 -8.04
C ASN A 41 1.18 -15.12 -7.30
N THR A 42 1.16 -13.88 -6.82
CA THR A 42 0.03 -13.35 -6.05
C THR A 42 -0.59 -12.19 -6.80
N SER A 43 -1.89 -12.29 -7.02
CA SER A 43 -2.69 -11.21 -7.59
C SER A 43 -3.68 -10.70 -6.55
N GLY A 44 -3.81 -9.39 -6.44
CA GLY A 44 -4.68 -8.76 -5.48
C GLY A 44 -5.29 -7.46 -5.97
N MET A 45 -6.26 -7.00 -5.21
CA MET A 45 -6.94 -5.72 -5.40
C MET A 45 -6.85 -4.94 -4.10
N ARG A 46 -6.43 -3.69 -4.18
CA ARG A 46 -6.43 -2.73 -3.08
C ARG A 46 -7.54 -1.72 -3.29
N TYR A 47 -8.32 -1.52 -2.24
CA TYR A 47 -9.35 -0.49 -2.14
C TYR A 47 -8.99 0.41 -0.98
N GLY A 48 -9.06 1.72 -1.16
CA GLY A 48 -8.70 2.68 -0.12
C GLY A 48 -9.62 3.88 -0.13
N ALA A 49 -9.70 4.53 1.02
CA ALA A 49 -10.31 5.84 1.18
C ALA A 49 -9.38 6.71 2.02
N GLY A 50 -9.31 7.99 1.70
CA GLY A 50 -8.38 8.90 2.36
C GLY A 50 -8.88 10.32 2.44
N LEU A 51 -8.25 11.07 3.33
CA LEU A 51 -8.46 12.48 3.53
C LEU A 51 -7.12 13.20 3.47
N GLY A 52 -6.93 14.01 2.44
CA GLY A 52 -5.81 14.94 2.33
C GLY A 52 -6.12 16.24 3.07
N THR A 53 -5.12 16.81 3.71
CA THR A 53 -5.19 18.13 4.34
C THR A 53 -4.08 19.04 3.80
N LYS A 54 -4.40 20.30 3.48
CA LYS A 54 -3.41 21.34 3.24
C LYS A 54 -3.52 22.39 4.33
N PHE A 55 -2.46 22.53 5.12
CA PHE A 55 -2.37 23.51 6.20
C PHE A 55 -1.77 24.83 5.69
N SER A 56 -0.84 24.76 4.73
CA SER A 56 -0.22 25.91 4.08
C SER A 56 0.26 25.56 2.67
N LYS A 57 0.91 26.51 1.97
CA LYS A 57 1.54 26.25 0.66
C LYS A 57 2.68 25.24 0.71
N GLN A 58 3.27 25.01 1.89
CA GLN A 58 4.43 24.13 2.07
C GLN A 58 4.13 22.90 2.93
N LEU A 59 2.99 22.87 3.63
CA LEU A 59 2.64 21.78 4.53
C LEU A 59 1.28 21.16 4.15
N SER A 60 1.34 19.89 3.77
CA SER A 60 0.19 19.03 3.53
C SER A 60 0.38 17.69 4.22
N GLY A 61 -0.72 17.06 4.61
CA GLY A 61 -0.76 15.70 5.15
C GLY A 61 -1.85 14.88 4.48
N ASN A 62 -1.86 13.58 4.75
CA ASN A 62 -2.99 12.73 4.42
C ASN A 62 -3.12 11.60 5.46
N VAL A 63 -4.34 11.10 5.61
CA VAL A 63 -4.66 9.89 6.37
C VAL A 63 -5.45 8.97 5.46
N ASN A 64 -5.10 7.68 5.45
CA ASN A 64 -5.70 6.67 4.60
C ASN A 64 -6.14 5.44 5.40
N VAL A 65 -7.20 4.81 4.93
CA VAL A 65 -7.59 3.45 5.32
C VAL A 65 -7.63 2.61 4.06
N ASP A 66 -6.97 1.46 4.10
CA ASP A 66 -6.84 0.55 2.97
C ASP A 66 -7.32 -0.85 3.33
N TYR A 67 -7.98 -1.50 2.37
CA TYR A 67 -8.35 -2.90 2.39
C TYR A 67 -7.74 -3.59 1.18
N ILE A 68 -7.00 -4.66 1.42
CA ILE A 68 -6.37 -5.47 0.38
C ILE A 68 -7.04 -6.84 0.34
N ARG A 69 -7.50 -7.23 -0.84
CA ARG A 69 -7.97 -8.59 -1.13
C ARG A 69 -7.01 -9.24 -2.10
N SER A 70 -6.23 -10.20 -1.62
CA SER A 70 -5.32 -11.00 -2.43
C SER A 70 -5.85 -12.42 -2.63
N LYS A 71 -5.49 -13.03 -3.75
CA LYS A 71 -5.59 -14.47 -3.96
C LYS A 71 -4.17 -15.00 -4.12
N ASP A 72 -3.75 -15.81 -3.16
CA ASP A 72 -2.51 -16.55 -3.26
C ASP A 72 -2.71 -17.65 -4.30
N THR A 73 -1.95 -17.59 -5.39
CA THR A 73 -1.89 -18.70 -6.34
C THR A 73 -0.64 -19.49 -5.95
N GLU A 74 -0.86 -20.68 -5.38
CA GLU A 74 0.17 -21.54 -4.76
C GLU A 74 1.48 -21.65 -5.56
N GLN A 75 2.57 -21.65 -4.81
CA GLN A 75 3.92 -22.00 -5.25
C GLN A 75 4.04 -23.52 -5.44
N LYS A 76 4.74 -23.95 -6.49
CA LYS A 76 5.23 -25.33 -6.63
C LYS A 76 6.69 -25.41 -6.22
#